data_AF-C7EN06-F1
#
_entry.id   AF-C7EN06-F1
#
_cell.length_a   1.000
_cell.length_b   1.000
_cell.length_c   1.000
_cell.angle_alpha   90.00
_cell.angle_beta   90.00
_cell.angle_gamma   90.00
#
_symmetry.space_group_name_H-M   'P 1'
#
loop_
_entity.id
_entity.type
_entity.pdbx_description
1 polymer ?
#
loop_
_entity_poly.entity_id
_entity_poly.type
_entity_poly.pdbx_seq_one_letter_code
_entity_poly.pdbx_strand_id
1 'polypeptide(L)'
;LHKDAKGTYHLYYQYNPTGLIAGNQHWGHATSKDLYHWENQPIAIYPPTSDSQVFSGSAVIDSNNTSGFFPNQTDGVVAIYTLNSPSAEVQEIAYSHDCGYTSTRYDGNPVIDVNSTQ
;
A
#
# COMPACT_ATOMS: atom_id res chain seq x y z
N LEU A 1 -6.25 2.93 -6.20
CA LEU A 1 -7.18 4.04 -5.93
C LEU A 1 -8.33 3.51 -5.10
N HIS A 2 -8.66 4.15 -3.98
CA HIS A 2 -9.93 3.91 -3.27
C HIS A 2 -10.58 5.24 -2.89
N LYS A 3 -11.84 5.19 -2.43
CA LYS A 3 -12.56 6.34 -1.89
C LYS A 3 -12.97 6.06 -0.44
N ASP A 4 -12.58 6.92 0.49
CA ASP A 4 -12.90 6.76 1.91
C ASP A 4 -14.38 7.11 2.23
N ALA A 5 -14.80 6.86 3.47
CA ALA A 5 -16.15 7.17 3.95
C ALA A 5 -16.46 8.69 3.99
N LYS A 6 -15.42 9.54 3.99
CA LYS A 6 -15.51 11.01 3.93
C LYS A 6 -15.51 11.53 2.49
N GLY A 7 -15.58 10.64 1.51
CA GLY A 7 -15.60 10.93 0.09
C GLY A 7 -14.27 11.40 -0.50
N THR A 8 -13.15 11.22 0.21
CA THR A 8 -11.79 11.49 -0.28
C THR A 8 -11.33 10.34 -1.17
N TYR A 9 -10.80 10.65 -2.35
CA TYR A 9 -10.09 9.70 -3.20
C TYR A 9 -8.62 9.61 -2.79
N HIS A 10 -8.10 8.39 -2.70
CA HIS A 10 -6.71 8.09 -2.36
C HIS A 10 -6.04 7.41 -3.56
N LEU A 11 -5.08 8.08 -4.16
CA LEU A 11 -4.26 7.57 -5.25
C LEU A 11 -2.89 7.15 -4.71
N TYR A 12 -2.49 5.93 -5.05
CA TYR A 12 -1.15 5.42 -4.81
C TYR A 12 -0.41 5.26 -6.13
N TYR A 13 0.90 5.46 -6.12
CA TYR A 13 1.73 5.37 -7.32
C TYR A 13 3.14 4.89 -6.97
N GLN A 14 3.79 4.22 -7.93
CA GLN A 14 5.18 3.82 -7.80
C GLN A 14 6.05 5.07 -7.66
N TYR A 15 6.79 5.16 -6.56
CA TYR A 15 7.56 6.36 -6.24
C TYR A 15 8.99 6.01 -5.83
N ASN A 16 9.96 6.67 -6.45
CA ASN A 16 11.34 6.67 -5.99
C ASN A 16 11.65 8.05 -5.35
N PRO A 17 11.74 8.15 -4.01
CA PRO A 17 12.04 9.42 -3.34
C PRO A 17 13.49 9.89 -3.54
N THR A 18 14.40 9.02 -3.99
CA THR A 18 15.84 9.30 -4.08
C THR A 18 16.34 9.54 -5.50
N GLY A 19 15.48 9.46 -6.52
CA GLY A 19 15.91 9.65 -7.91
C GLY A 19 14.78 9.71 -8.92
N LEU A 20 15.12 10.09 -10.15
CA LEU A 20 14.17 10.22 -11.28
C LEU A 20 14.00 8.92 -12.08
N ILE A 21 14.76 7.88 -11.74
CA ILE A 21 14.73 6.56 -12.38
C ILE A 21 14.24 5.50 -11.39
N ALA A 22 13.83 4.34 -11.89
CA ALA A 22 13.43 3.22 -11.03
C ALA A 22 14.62 2.67 -10.21
N GLY A 23 14.36 2.16 -9.00
CA GLY A 23 15.36 1.43 -8.20
C GLY A 23 15.15 1.45 -6.67
N ASN A 24 14.23 2.27 -6.14
CA ASN A 24 13.95 2.36 -4.71
C ASN A 24 12.45 2.60 -4.49
N GLN A 25 11.66 1.62 -4.91
CA GLN A 25 10.23 1.79 -5.13
C GLN A 25 9.46 1.74 -3.80
N HIS A 26 8.66 2.78 -3.60
CA HIS A 26 7.71 2.97 -2.51
C HIS A 26 6.32 3.18 -3.10
N TRP A 27 5.29 3.18 -2.24
CA TRP A 27 3.99 3.75 -2.61
C TRP A 27 3.93 5.21 -2.20
N GLY A 28 4.08 6.10 -3.18
CA GLY A 28 3.68 7.50 -3.02
C GLY A 28 2.16 7.61 -2.87
N HIS A 29 1.69 8.70 -2.26
CA HIS A 29 0.28 8.89 -1.93
C HIS A 29 -0.15 10.32 -2.20
N ALA A 30 -1.31 10.46 -2.83
CA ALA A 30 -2.00 11.73 -3.00
C ALA A 30 -3.50 11.57 -2.74
N THR A 31 -4.12 12.62 -2.23
CA THR A 31 -5.56 12.65 -1.96
C THR A 31 -6.27 13.72 -2.76
N SER A 32 -7.52 13.48 -3.12
CA SER A 32 -8.35 14.44 -3.86
C SER A 32 -9.82 14.34 -3.44
N LYS A 33 -10.56 15.44 -3.54
CA LYS A 33 -12.03 15.44 -3.39
C LYS A 33 -12.78 15.31 -4.72
N ASP A 34 -12.11 15.59 -5.84
CA ASP A 34 -12.72 15.73 -7.16
C ASP A 34 -11.99 14.98 -8.29
N LEU A 35 -10.93 14.22 -7.96
CA LEU A 35 -10.03 13.52 -8.88
C LEU A 35 -9.22 14.45 -9.81
N TYR A 36 -9.26 15.76 -9.58
CA TYR A 36 -8.58 16.75 -10.41
C TYR A 36 -7.54 17.54 -9.63
N HIS A 37 -7.90 18.04 -8.45
CA HIS A 37 -6.99 18.72 -7.54
C HIS A 37 -6.43 17.72 -6.53
N TRP A 38 -5.10 17.59 -6.50
CA TRP A 38 -4.42 16.59 -5.68
C TRP A 38 -3.55 17.26 -4.61
N GLU A 39 -3.64 16.74 -3.39
CA GLU A 39 -2.77 17.07 -2.28
C GLU A 39 -1.78 15.93 -2.05
N ASN A 40 -0.49 16.23 -2.07
CA ASN A 40 0.55 15.24 -1.80
C ASN A 40 0.51 14.86 -0.32
N GLN A 41 0.59 13.56 -0.06
CA GLN A 41 0.66 12.99 1.27
C GLN A 41 2.03 12.35 1.51
N PRO A 42 2.38 12.05 2.78
CA PRO A 42 3.55 11.21 3.07
C PRO A 42 3.50 9.88 2.31
N ILE A 43 4.65 9.24 2.17
CA ILE A 43 4.73 7.89 1.59
C ILE A 43 3.87 6.93 2.41
N ALA A 44 2.99 6.18 1.74
CA ALA A 44 2.03 5.31 2.40
C ALA A 44 2.61 3.95 2.77
N ILE A 45 3.53 3.41 1.94
CA ILE A 45 4.19 2.11 2.17
C ILE A 45 5.66 2.23 1.82
N TYR A 46 6.50 1.84 2.78
CA TYR A 46 7.94 1.76 2.66
C TYR A 46 8.39 0.31 2.47
N PRO A 47 9.47 0.07 1.70
CA PRO A 47 10.09 -1.24 1.66
C PRO A 47 10.65 -1.61 3.06
N PRO A 48 10.55 -2.88 3.48
CA PRO A 48 11.03 -3.34 4.79
C PRO A 48 12.56 -3.33 4.91
N THR A 49 13.28 -3.41 3.79
CA THR A 49 14.76 -3.38 3.74
C THR A 49 15.25 -2.50 2.59
N SER A 50 16.51 -2.05 2.65
CA SER A 50 17.16 -1.24 1.60
C SER A 50 17.23 -1.93 0.24
N ASP A 51 17.18 -3.26 0.23
CA ASP A 51 17.37 -4.07 -0.98
C ASP A 51 16.03 -4.53 -1.55
N SER A 52 14.92 -4.17 -0.91
CA SER A 52 13.56 -4.51 -1.31
C SER A 52 12.82 -3.31 -1.89
N GLN A 53 11.81 -3.60 -2.70
CA GLN A 53 11.04 -2.61 -3.44
C GLN A 53 9.56 -2.95 -3.34
N VAL A 54 8.74 -1.94 -3.02
CA VAL A 54 7.28 -2.06 -2.98
C VAL A 54 6.75 -1.83 -4.39
N PHE A 55 6.41 -2.91 -5.07
CA PHE A 55 5.87 -2.90 -6.42
C PHE A 55 4.36 -2.65 -6.41
N SER A 56 3.77 -2.67 -7.60
CA SER A 56 2.36 -2.34 -7.80
C SER A 56 1.43 -3.28 -7.03
N GLY A 57 0.20 -2.81 -6.89
CA GLY A 57 -0.84 -3.53 -6.18
C GLY A 57 -2.15 -2.75 -6.14
N SER A 58 -2.99 -3.11 -5.18
CA SER A 58 -4.32 -2.55 -5.01
C SER A 58 -4.65 -2.32 -3.54
N ALA A 59 -5.70 -1.55 -3.27
CA ALA A 59 -6.19 -1.31 -1.92
C ALA A 59 -7.69 -1.57 -1.88
N VAL A 60 -8.17 -2.18 -0.79
CA VAL A 60 -9.57 -2.51 -0.56
C VAL A 60 -10.01 -1.99 0.81
N ILE A 61 -11.29 -1.64 0.92
CA ILE A 61 -11.90 -1.33 2.22
C ILE A 61 -12.51 -2.63 2.75
N ASP A 62 -12.05 -3.08 3.92
CA ASP A 62 -12.52 -4.31 4.57
C ASP A 62 -13.65 -4.00 5.54
N SER A 63 -14.82 -3.63 5.02
CA SER A 63 -15.95 -3.17 5.83
C SER A 63 -16.55 -4.21 6.77
N ASN A 64 -16.34 -5.50 6.48
CA ASN A 64 -16.86 -6.60 7.27
C ASN A 64 -15.78 -7.22 8.18
N ASN A 65 -14.60 -6.60 8.28
CA ASN A 65 -13.46 -7.10 9.05
C ASN A 65 -13.13 -8.57 8.75
N THR A 66 -13.15 -8.95 7.47
CA THR A 66 -12.83 -10.31 7.01
C THR A 66 -11.36 -10.65 7.24
N SER A 67 -10.50 -9.63 7.28
CA SER A 67 -9.08 -9.75 7.62
C SER A 67 -8.83 -9.97 9.12
N GLY A 68 -9.77 -9.56 9.98
CA GLY A 68 -9.60 -9.57 11.43
C GLY A 68 -8.82 -8.37 12.00
N PHE A 69 -8.28 -7.47 11.16
CA PHE A 69 -7.48 -6.33 11.62
C PHE A 69 -8.30 -5.21 12.27
N PHE A 70 -9.62 -5.21 12.08
CA PHE A 70 -10.49 -4.05 12.24
C PHE A 70 -11.71 -4.33 13.15
N PRO A 71 -11.52 -4.74 14.41
CA PRO A 71 -12.62 -5.18 15.28
C PRO A 71 -13.66 -4.08 15.57
N ASN A 72 -13.27 -2.81 15.48
CA ASN A 72 -14.10 -1.65 15.85
C ASN A 72 -14.21 -0.61 14.72
N GLN A 73 -13.92 -0.98 13.47
CA GLN A 73 -13.97 -0.04 12.33
C GLN A 73 -14.45 -0.75 11.05
N THR A 74 -15.17 -0.02 10.19
CA THR A 74 -15.75 -0.55 8.93
C THR A 74 -15.17 0.13 7.68
N ASP A 75 -14.19 1.00 7.86
CA ASP A 75 -13.50 1.77 6.83
C ASP A 75 -11.99 1.52 6.85
N GLY A 76 -11.57 0.42 7.47
CA GLY A 76 -10.18 -0.05 7.45
C GLY A 76 -9.73 -0.39 6.03
N VAL A 77 -8.52 0.03 5.67
CA VAL A 77 -7.97 -0.19 4.33
C VAL A 77 -6.92 -1.28 4.40
N VAL A 78 -7.01 -2.27 3.51
CA VAL A 78 -5.96 -3.28 3.30
C VAL A 78 -5.34 -3.02 1.93
N ALA A 79 -4.03 -2.76 1.92
CA ALA A 79 -3.22 -2.74 0.72
C ALA A 79 -2.67 -4.14 0.45
N ILE A 80 -2.78 -4.59 -0.81
CA ILE A 80 -2.19 -5.84 -1.30
C ILE A 80 -1.21 -5.46 -2.40
N TYR A 81 0.06 -5.79 -2.23
CA TYR A 81 1.13 -5.35 -3.11
C TYR A 81 2.18 -6.44 -3.32
N THR A 82 2.90 -6.33 -4.42
CA THR A 82 4.07 -7.17 -4.66
C THR A 82 5.28 -6.61 -3.92
N LEU A 83 5.95 -7.41 -3.11
CA LEU A 83 7.29 -7.09 -2.61
C LEU A 83 8.32 -7.75 -3.53
N ASN A 84 9.15 -6.94 -4.16
CA ASN A 84 10.28 -7.40 -4.96
C ASN A 84 11.57 -7.30 -4.12
N SER A 85 12.39 -8.34 -4.17
CA SER A 85 13.69 -8.45 -3.52
C SER A 85 14.66 -9.16 -4.45
N PRO A 86 15.98 -9.17 -4.18
CA PRO A 86 16.95 -9.82 -5.08
C PRO A 86 16.71 -11.32 -5.29
N SER A 87 15.98 -11.96 -4.37
CA SER A 87 15.76 -13.41 -4.36
C SER A 87 14.30 -13.82 -4.54
N ALA A 88 13.33 -12.90 -4.55
CA ALA A 88 11.91 -13.25 -4.61
C ALA A 88 11.00 -12.08 -5.01
N GLU A 89 9.94 -12.41 -5.74
CA GLU A 89 8.73 -11.58 -5.88
C GLU A 89 7.55 -12.28 -5.18
N VAL A 90 7.03 -11.67 -4.11
CA VAL A 90 5.97 -12.24 -3.26
C VAL A 90 4.80 -11.27 -3.11
N GLN A 91 3.63 -11.76 -2.72
CA GLN A 91 2.49 -10.89 -2.40
C GLN A 91 2.41 -10.66 -0.90
N GLU A 92 2.35 -9.39 -0.53
CA GLU A 92 2.24 -8.92 0.84
C GLU A 92 0.99 -8.11 1.04
N ILE A 93 0.56 -8.02 2.30
CA ILE A 93 -0.48 -7.09 2.71
C ILE A 93 0.01 -6.13 3.79
N ALA A 94 -0.56 -4.94 3.79
CA ALA A 94 -0.46 -3.97 4.86
C ALA A 94 -1.86 -3.43 5.16
N TYR A 95 -2.09 -2.98 6.38
CA TYR A 95 -3.39 -2.46 6.80
C TYR A 95 -3.27 -1.07 7.42
N SER A 96 -4.31 -0.27 7.28
CA SER A 96 -4.38 1.10 7.76
C SER A 96 -5.66 1.32 8.57
N HIS A 97 -5.49 1.98 9.71
CA HIS A 97 -6.57 2.42 10.60
C HIS A 97 -6.99 3.87 10.37
N ASP A 98 -6.31 4.59 9.47
CA ASP A 98 -6.53 6.00 9.19
C ASP A 98 -6.88 6.21 7.72
N CYS A 99 -7.76 5.40 7.14
CA CYS A 99 -8.22 5.55 5.75
C CYS A 99 -7.12 5.42 4.67
N GLY A 100 -5.95 4.89 5.00
CA GLY A 100 -4.84 4.66 4.08
C GLY A 100 -3.79 5.76 4.04
N TYR A 101 -3.70 6.63 5.05
CA TYR A 101 -2.60 7.60 5.18
C TYR A 101 -1.33 6.92 5.73
N THR A 102 -1.46 6.08 6.74
CA THR A 102 -0.37 5.28 7.30
C THR A 102 -0.70 3.79 7.25
N SER A 103 0.26 2.98 6.81
CA SER A 103 0.08 1.54 6.66
C SER A 103 1.04 0.77 7.56
N THR A 104 0.51 -0.24 8.24
CA THR A 104 1.29 -1.21 9.03
C THR A 104 1.42 -2.49 8.22
N ARG A 105 2.66 -2.94 7.97
CA ARG A 105 2.93 -4.21 7.29
C ARG A 105 2.42 -5.37 8.15
N TYR A 106 1.79 -6.37 7.53
CA TYR A 106 1.33 -7.55 8.25
C TYR A 106 2.51 -8.45 8.66
N ASP A 107 2.56 -8.85 9.93
CA ASP A 107 3.65 -9.68 10.48
C ASP A 107 3.71 -11.08 9.84
N GLY A 108 2.58 -11.61 9.36
CA GLY A 108 2.49 -12.91 8.69
C GLY A 108 2.84 -12.89 7.21
N ASN A 109 3.39 -11.78 6.68
CA ASN A 109 3.82 -11.72 5.29
C ASN A 109 5.02 -12.66 5.01
N PRO A 110 5.12 -13.21 3.79
CA PRO A 110 4.22 -13.00 2.65
C PRO A 110 2.91 -13.81 2.75
N VAL A 111 1.83 -13.30 2.15
CA VAL A 111 0.54 -14.02 2.09
C VAL A 111 0.45 -14.97 0.90
N ILE A 112 1.21 -14.72 -0.17
CA ILE A 112 1.36 -15.62 -1.32
C ILE A 112 2.82 -15.62 -1.75
N ASP A 113 3.39 -16.81 -1.83
CA ASP A 113 4.71 -17.08 -2.40
C ASP A 113 4.62 -18.30 -3.32
N VAL A 114 5.03 -18.12 -4.58
CA VAL A 114 5.06 -19.18 -5.60
C VAL A 114 6.50 -19.55 -5.99
N ASN A 115 7.48 -19.13 -5.19
CA ASN A 115 8.92 -19.26 -5.44
C ASN A 115 9.35 -18.63 -6.78
N SER A 116 8.79 -17.47 -7.12
CA SER A 116 9.19 -16.71 -8.32
C SER A 116 10.31 -15.73 -7.99
N THR A 117 11.25 -15.60 -8.92
CA THR A 117 12.16 -14.45 -9.00
C THR A 117 11.73 -13.55 -10.15
N GLN A 118 12.26 -12.34 -10.18
CA GLN A 118 12.18 -11.47 -11.36
C GLN A 118 12.88 -12.09 -12.58
#